data_AF-A0A7U2MVI8-F1
#
_entry.id   AF-A0A7U2MVI8-F1
#
_cell.length_a   1.000
_cell.length_b   1.000
_cell.length_c   1.000
_cell.angle_alpha   90.00
_cell.angle_beta   90.00
_cell.angle_gamma   90.00
#
_symmetry.space_group_name_H-M   'P 1'
#
loop_
_entity.id
_entity.type
_entity.pdbx_description
1 polymer ?
#
loop_
_entity_poly.entity_id
_entity_poly.type
_entity_poly.pdbx_seq_one_letter_code
_entity_poly.pdbx_strand_id
1 'polypeptide(L)'
;MTEILFAFMLLGSLALGNVTDQNSTYTDPILPGFHPDPSCIFVPSWDNTYFCASSSFNVFPGIPIHASKDLRNWKLIGNAISRPEMLPRLATTIKDTSGIWAPTLRYREGSDSTNENGSDHGKGRFWISTTLVFDNLAADDESRWDNFVISTDDPFEPDSWTDPVHFDFGGYDTSLFWDDDGQVYVTGSHEYKVWPGIQTATINLETGETGPWENPWNGAGGLAPEGPHLYKKDDYYYLMLAEGGTGEGHMVTMARSRDINGPYEPAPHNPVLSNANTTAFFQAVGHADLFQNVHGSWWAVALSTRSGPDFKNYPMGRETVLTPVQWEKGEHQRFQSAKQGRRAPAVEAGTGHIPSNEKKSHSPDITSCKVSISDHDGGSLTTASSLFESAAGSDFGGLGS
;
A
#
# COMPACT_ATOMS: atom_id res chain seq x y z
N MET A 1 -81.11 11.30 1.90
CA MET A 1 -80.05 10.67 2.71
C MET A 1 -78.72 10.97 2.02
N THR A 2 -78.11 12.07 2.48
CA THR A 2 -76.66 12.33 2.63
C THR A 2 -75.93 11.04 3.10
N GLU A 3 -74.70 10.67 2.74
CA GLU A 3 -73.39 11.37 2.63
C GLU A 3 -72.46 10.55 1.68
N ILE A 4 -71.75 11.18 0.72
CA ILE A 4 -70.33 11.65 0.72
C ILE A 4 -69.26 10.53 0.61
N LEU A 5 -68.53 10.61 -0.51
CA LEU A 5 -67.23 10.01 -0.87
C LEU A 5 -66.18 10.02 0.26
N PHE A 6 -65.31 9.00 0.32
CA PHE A 6 -63.88 9.23 0.52
C PHE A 6 -63.04 8.12 -0.14
N ALA A 7 -62.23 8.52 -1.12
CA ALA A 7 -61.20 7.70 -1.75
C ALA A 7 -59.91 7.79 -0.91
N PHE A 8 -59.32 6.65 -0.56
CA PHE A 8 -58.01 6.59 0.07
C PHE A 8 -56.92 6.68 -1.01
N MET A 9 -56.37 7.87 -1.24
CA MET A 9 -55.03 8.02 -1.79
C MET A 9 -54.02 7.90 -0.65
N LEU A 10 -53.29 6.77 -0.59
CA LEU A 10 -52.06 6.69 0.18
C LEU A 10 -50.96 7.46 -0.57
N LEU A 11 -50.77 8.73 -0.19
CA LEU A 11 -49.52 9.44 -0.45
C LEU A 11 -48.48 8.94 0.56
N GLY A 12 -47.70 7.94 0.17
CA GLY A 12 -46.48 7.58 0.86
C GLY A 12 -45.45 8.69 0.69
N SER A 13 -45.32 9.55 1.69
CA SER A 13 -44.20 10.49 1.80
C SER A 13 -42.91 9.70 1.96
N LEU A 14 -42.12 9.62 0.88
CA LEU A 14 -40.69 9.30 0.97
C LEU A 14 -40.04 10.42 1.78
N ALA A 15 -39.85 10.18 3.07
CA ALA A 15 -38.90 10.93 3.85
C ALA A 15 -37.52 10.58 3.28
N LEU A 16 -37.02 11.40 2.35
CA LEU A 16 -35.60 11.51 2.08
C LEU A 16 -34.96 11.93 3.40
N GLY A 17 -34.51 10.96 4.18
CA GLY A 17 -33.63 11.23 5.30
C GLY A 17 -32.39 11.90 4.74
N ASN A 18 -32.26 13.20 5.00
CA ASN A 18 -30.98 13.88 4.88
C ASN A 18 -30.04 13.19 5.87
N VAL A 19 -29.25 12.22 5.39
CA VAL A 19 -28.07 11.77 6.10
C VAL A 19 -27.15 12.97 6.13
N THR A 20 -27.14 13.68 7.25
CA THR A 20 -26.11 14.69 7.48
C THR A 20 -24.82 13.93 7.71
N ASP A 21 -23.99 13.82 6.67
CA ASP A 21 -22.58 13.42 6.78
C ASP A 21 -21.99 14.21 7.95
N GLN A 22 -21.79 13.53 9.08
CA GLN A 22 -21.14 14.15 10.22
C GLN A 22 -19.71 14.46 9.76
N ASN A 23 -19.35 15.73 9.62
CA ASN A 23 -17.96 16.11 9.36
C ASN A 23 -17.09 15.53 10.48
N SER A 24 -16.30 14.49 10.20
CA SER A 24 -15.40 13.94 11.19
C SER A 24 -13.95 14.04 10.72
N THR A 25 -13.08 14.34 11.66
CA THR A 25 -11.68 14.68 11.38
C THR A 25 -10.80 13.45 11.44
N TYR A 26 -9.80 13.36 10.58
CA TYR A 26 -8.73 12.38 10.69
C TYR A 26 -7.37 13.08 10.81
N THR A 27 -6.38 12.37 11.34
CA THR A 27 -5.05 12.90 11.57
C THR A 27 -4.04 12.06 10.82
N ASP A 28 -3.31 12.71 9.91
CA ASP A 28 -2.13 12.11 9.28
C ASP A 28 -0.92 12.16 10.22
N PRO A 29 0.05 11.23 10.07
CA PRO A 29 -0.02 10.05 9.20
C PRO A 29 -0.96 8.98 9.78
N ILE A 30 -1.69 8.28 8.91
CA ILE A 30 -2.58 7.18 9.33
C ILE A 30 -1.81 5.92 9.74
N LEU A 31 -0.59 5.76 9.23
CA LEU A 31 0.41 4.79 9.71
C LEU A 31 1.73 5.54 9.99
N PRO A 32 2.01 5.94 11.24
CA PRO A 32 3.25 6.63 11.60
C PRO A 32 4.46 5.69 11.60
N GLY A 33 5.66 6.27 11.48
CA GLY A 33 6.91 5.52 11.39
C GLY A 33 7.11 4.85 10.04
N PHE A 34 8.02 3.88 9.98
CA PHE A 34 8.47 3.22 8.76
C PHE A 34 7.34 2.38 8.11
N HIS A 35 6.45 3.06 7.39
CA HIS A 35 5.37 2.52 6.56
C HIS A 35 5.39 3.17 5.16
N PRO A 36 6.48 2.97 4.40
CA PRO A 36 6.58 3.45 3.02
C PRO A 36 5.70 2.69 2.04
N ASP A 37 5.55 3.28 0.85
CA ASP A 37 5.00 2.66 -0.36
C ASP A 37 3.65 1.97 -0.09
N PRO A 38 2.63 2.71 0.40
CA PRO A 38 1.39 2.13 0.88
C PRO A 38 0.50 1.69 -0.28
N SER A 39 0.08 0.42 -0.25
CA SER A 39 -0.99 -0.08 -1.13
C SER A 39 -2.17 -0.53 -0.28
N CYS A 40 -3.29 0.19 -0.41
CA CYS A 40 -4.49 -0.10 0.36
C CYS A 40 -5.69 -0.42 -0.54
N ILE A 41 -6.53 -1.33 -0.06
CA ILE A 41 -7.78 -1.73 -0.73
C ILE A 41 -8.95 -1.73 0.26
N PHE A 42 -10.15 -1.57 -0.27
CA PHE A 42 -11.40 -1.80 0.45
C PHE A 42 -12.04 -3.10 -0.01
N VAL A 43 -12.41 -3.95 0.93
CA VAL A 43 -12.97 -5.27 0.66
C VAL A 43 -14.34 -5.39 1.35
N PRO A 44 -15.45 -5.10 0.61
CA PRO A 44 -16.80 -5.13 1.16
C PRO A 44 -17.20 -6.50 1.73
N SER A 45 -16.81 -7.59 1.06
CA SER A 45 -17.10 -8.97 1.46
C SER A 45 -16.45 -9.37 2.77
N TRP A 46 -15.37 -8.69 3.15
CA TRP A 46 -14.67 -8.88 4.43
C TRP A 46 -15.25 -7.96 5.50
N ASP A 47 -16.58 -7.92 5.65
CA ASP A 47 -17.30 -7.07 6.61
C ASP A 47 -16.93 -5.58 6.45
N ASN A 48 -16.83 -5.08 5.22
CA ASN A 48 -16.41 -3.70 4.92
C ASN A 48 -15.04 -3.33 5.56
N THR A 49 -14.03 -4.17 5.34
CA THR A 49 -12.68 -3.94 5.88
C THR A 49 -11.76 -3.30 4.84
N TYR A 50 -10.95 -2.36 5.31
CA TYR A 50 -9.80 -1.82 4.58
C TYR A 50 -8.55 -2.59 4.98
N PHE A 51 -7.71 -2.92 4.01
CA PHE A 51 -6.40 -3.52 4.23
C PHE A 51 -5.33 -2.66 3.60
N CYS A 52 -4.15 -2.59 4.22
CA CYS A 52 -3.02 -1.84 3.67
C CYS A 52 -1.70 -2.56 3.91
N ALA A 53 -0.88 -2.63 2.86
CA ALA A 53 0.48 -3.16 2.89
C ALA A 53 1.51 -2.02 2.80
N SER A 54 2.69 -2.22 3.36
CA SER A 54 3.83 -1.30 3.24
C SER A 54 5.11 -2.06 2.89
N SER A 55 6.05 -1.41 2.21
CA SER A 55 7.37 -2.01 1.97
C SER A 55 8.16 -2.17 3.27
N SER A 56 9.10 -3.12 3.28
CA SER A 56 9.79 -3.54 4.52
C SER A 56 11.31 -3.63 4.39
N PHE A 57 11.84 -3.54 3.17
CA PHE A 57 13.28 -3.59 2.89
C PHE A 57 13.90 -4.83 3.52
N ASN A 58 14.94 -4.68 4.34
CA ASN A 58 15.62 -5.78 5.00
C ASN A 58 14.92 -6.29 6.28
N VAL A 59 13.78 -5.72 6.67
CA VAL A 59 13.07 -6.10 7.89
C VAL A 59 12.30 -7.40 7.67
N PHE A 60 12.53 -8.38 8.55
CA PHE A 60 11.79 -9.63 8.61
C PHE A 60 11.12 -9.79 9.98
N PRO A 61 9.86 -10.28 10.06
CA PRO A 61 8.96 -10.63 8.95
C PRO A 61 8.60 -9.41 8.08
N GLY A 62 8.42 -9.65 6.78
CA GLY A 62 8.31 -8.62 5.75
C GLY A 62 6.87 -8.34 5.31
N ILE A 63 6.65 -7.14 4.77
CA ILE A 63 5.37 -6.63 4.27
C ILE A 63 4.29 -6.63 5.37
N PRO A 64 4.32 -5.66 6.31
CA PRO A 64 3.29 -5.55 7.33
C PRO A 64 1.92 -5.24 6.71
N ILE A 65 0.91 -6.00 7.12
CA ILE A 65 -0.48 -5.82 6.70
C ILE A 65 -1.28 -5.21 7.84
N HIS A 66 -1.89 -4.07 7.59
CA HIS A 66 -2.77 -3.38 8.52
C HIS A 66 -4.23 -3.50 8.07
N ALA A 67 -5.14 -3.67 9.01
CA ALA A 67 -6.58 -3.61 8.75
C ALA A 67 -7.24 -2.43 9.47
N SER A 68 -8.28 -1.87 8.87
CA SER A 68 -9.11 -0.82 9.44
C SER A 68 -10.58 -0.98 9.04
N LYS A 69 -11.48 -0.43 9.83
CA LYS A 69 -12.91 -0.29 9.50
C LYS A 69 -13.32 1.16 9.21
N ASP A 70 -12.42 2.11 9.46
CA ASP A 70 -12.74 3.53 9.54
C ASP A 70 -11.65 4.45 8.95
N LEU A 71 -10.62 3.87 8.34
CA LEU A 71 -9.45 4.53 7.75
C LEU A 71 -8.61 5.36 8.75
N ARG A 72 -8.89 5.27 10.05
CA ARG A 72 -8.24 6.04 11.12
C ARG A 72 -7.51 5.14 12.08
N ASN A 73 -8.22 4.14 12.58
CA ASN A 73 -7.72 3.15 13.50
C ASN A 73 -7.27 1.95 12.68
N TRP A 74 -5.95 1.82 12.55
CA TRP A 74 -5.31 0.72 11.86
C TRP A 74 -4.67 -0.22 12.86
N LYS A 75 -4.82 -1.52 12.60
CA LYS A 75 -4.25 -2.59 13.42
C LYS A 75 -3.37 -3.45 12.55
N LEU A 76 -2.12 -3.69 12.96
CA LEU A 76 -1.28 -4.71 12.35
C LEU A 76 -1.93 -6.08 12.56
N ILE A 77 -2.26 -6.77 11.47
CA ILE A 77 -2.90 -8.10 11.51
C ILE A 77 -1.91 -9.23 11.23
N GLY A 78 -0.83 -8.95 10.53
CA GLY A 78 0.20 -9.92 10.18
C GLY A 78 1.25 -9.32 9.25
N ASN A 79 2.12 -10.19 8.74
CA ASN A 79 3.13 -9.86 7.73
C ASN A 79 2.99 -10.88 6.59
N ALA A 80 3.05 -10.43 5.34
CA ALA A 80 2.83 -11.34 4.21
C ALA A 80 4.03 -12.27 3.96
N ILE A 81 5.24 -11.82 4.30
CA ILE A 81 6.45 -12.65 4.31
C ILE A 81 6.79 -13.00 5.75
N SER A 82 6.21 -14.09 6.24
CA SER A 82 6.34 -14.54 7.63
C SER A 82 7.23 -15.76 7.82
N ARG A 83 7.55 -16.48 6.73
CA ARG A 83 8.37 -17.70 6.77
C ARG A 83 9.69 -17.55 6.01
N PRO A 84 10.84 -17.92 6.59
CA PRO A 84 12.15 -17.75 5.95
C PRO A 84 12.29 -18.43 4.59
N GLU A 85 11.62 -19.58 4.41
CA GLU A 85 11.64 -20.36 3.17
C GLU A 85 10.94 -19.68 1.99
N MET A 86 10.09 -18.68 2.23
CA MET A 86 9.45 -17.92 1.15
C MET A 86 10.49 -17.11 0.36
N LEU A 87 11.42 -16.45 1.06
CA LEU A 87 12.43 -15.59 0.44
C LEU A 87 13.82 -15.78 1.10
N PRO A 88 14.47 -16.94 0.92
CA PRO A 88 15.75 -17.23 1.57
C PRO A 88 16.86 -16.25 1.17
N ARG A 89 16.79 -15.68 -0.04
CA ARG A 89 17.76 -14.69 -0.53
C ARG A 89 17.67 -13.34 0.17
N LEU A 90 16.58 -13.04 0.90
CA LEU A 90 16.50 -11.83 1.72
C LEU A 90 17.64 -11.78 2.76
N ALA A 91 18.07 -12.94 3.29
CA ALA A 91 19.16 -13.01 4.24
C ALA A 91 20.55 -12.69 3.64
N THR A 92 20.66 -12.57 2.32
CA THR A 92 21.92 -12.27 1.62
C THR A 92 22.01 -10.83 1.13
N THR A 93 21.02 -9.98 1.43
CA THR A 93 21.11 -8.55 1.14
C THR A 93 22.16 -7.89 2.04
N ILE A 94 22.89 -6.91 1.50
CA ILE A 94 24.02 -6.30 2.21
C ILE A 94 23.97 -4.77 2.30
N LYS A 95 23.07 -4.12 1.55
CA LYS A 95 22.85 -2.67 1.66
C LYS A 95 21.57 -2.39 2.42
N ASP A 96 21.58 -1.33 3.20
CA ASP A 96 20.45 -0.88 4.03
C ASP A 96 19.18 -0.58 3.21
N THR A 97 19.33 -0.25 1.93
CA THR A 97 18.26 0.03 0.95
C THR A 97 17.85 -1.18 0.10
N SER A 98 18.45 -2.35 0.32
CA SER A 98 18.04 -3.61 -0.31
C SER A 98 16.79 -4.21 0.38
N GLY A 99 16.35 -5.36 -0.13
CA GLY A 99 15.26 -6.13 0.46
C GLY A 99 13.93 -5.90 -0.27
N ILE A 100 12.82 -6.00 0.44
CA ILE A 100 11.47 -5.98 -0.15
C ILE A 100 11.01 -4.54 -0.37
N TRP A 101 10.96 -4.12 -1.64
CA TRP A 101 10.51 -2.79 -2.07
C TRP A 101 8.97 -2.73 -2.15
N ALA A 102 8.39 -1.76 -2.87
CA ALA A 102 6.95 -1.47 -2.85
C ALA A 102 6.10 -2.71 -3.12
N PRO A 103 5.15 -3.04 -2.23
CA PRO A 103 4.14 -4.05 -2.48
C PRO A 103 2.87 -3.44 -3.06
N THR A 104 2.26 -4.12 -4.02
CA THR A 104 0.88 -3.83 -4.44
C THR A 104 -0.06 -4.88 -3.86
N LEU A 105 -0.98 -4.48 -2.99
CA LEU A 105 -2.03 -5.33 -2.43
C LEU A 105 -3.30 -5.23 -3.27
N ARG A 106 -3.85 -6.35 -3.69
CA ARG A 106 -5.14 -6.44 -4.40
C ARG A 106 -5.98 -7.58 -3.84
N TYR A 107 -7.28 -7.49 -4.04
CA TYR A 107 -8.21 -8.56 -3.70
C TYR A 107 -9.10 -8.85 -4.90
N ARG A 108 -9.21 -10.13 -5.24
CA ARG A 108 -10.06 -10.61 -6.33
C ARG A 108 -11.14 -11.51 -5.75
N GLU A 109 -12.40 -11.10 -5.94
CA GLU A 109 -13.53 -11.99 -5.70
C GLU A 109 -13.47 -13.17 -6.66
N GLY A 110 -13.68 -14.39 -6.16
CA GLY A 110 -13.73 -15.60 -6.98
C GLY A 110 -15.01 -15.69 -7.79
N SER A 111 -14.88 -16.26 -8.98
CA SER A 111 -15.98 -16.45 -9.93
C SER A 111 -16.80 -17.72 -9.68
N ASP A 112 -16.28 -18.70 -8.92
CA ASP A 112 -16.90 -20.01 -8.79
C ASP A 112 -17.76 -20.20 -7.54
N SER A 113 -18.84 -20.97 -7.71
CA SER A 113 -19.86 -21.17 -6.69
C SER A 113 -19.45 -22.10 -5.54
N THR A 114 -18.27 -22.74 -5.60
CA THR A 114 -17.77 -23.71 -4.63
C THR A 114 -16.82 -23.07 -3.61
N ASN A 115 -17.18 -23.10 -2.32
CA ASN A 115 -16.27 -22.78 -1.22
C ASN A 115 -15.28 -23.94 -1.04
N GLU A 116 -14.33 -24.12 -1.95
CA GLU A 116 -13.38 -25.25 -1.84
C GLU A 116 -12.44 -25.11 -0.64
N ASN A 117 -12.23 -23.87 -0.16
CA ASN A 117 -11.24 -23.56 0.88
C ASN A 117 -11.83 -23.22 2.25
N GLY A 118 -13.16 -23.24 2.40
CA GLY A 118 -13.83 -23.17 3.71
C GLY A 118 -13.65 -21.87 4.52
N SER A 119 -13.24 -20.74 3.91
CA SER A 119 -13.13 -19.46 4.61
C SER A 119 -14.50 -18.85 4.92
N ASP A 120 -14.63 -18.29 6.13
CA ASP A 120 -15.87 -17.66 6.62
C ASP A 120 -16.14 -16.29 5.98
N HIS A 121 -15.16 -15.72 5.24
CA HIS A 121 -15.16 -14.33 4.76
C HIS A 121 -15.40 -14.15 3.26
N GLY A 122 -15.75 -15.21 2.53
CA GLY A 122 -16.13 -15.15 1.11
C GLY A 122 -15.19 -15.91 0.17
N LYS A 123 -15.45 -15.79 -1.13
CA LYS A 123 -14.85 -16.60 -2.21
C LYS A 123 -13.66 -15.96 -2.90
N GLY A 124 -13.02 -14.96 -2.28
CA GLY A 124 -11.94 -14.22 -2.92
C GLY A 124 -10.57 -14.47 -2.31
N ARG A 125 -9.57 -13.92 -2.99
CA ARG A 125 -8.15 -14.10 -2.66
C ARG A 125 -7.44 -12.76 -2.66
N PHE A 126 -6.61 -12.55 -1.66
CA PHE A 126 -5.65 -11.45 -1.60
C PHE A 126 -4.42 -11.82 -2.41
N TRP A 127 -3.87 -10.83 -3.11
CA TRP A 127 -2.69 -10.94 -3.93
C TRP A 127 -1.73 -9.80 -3.59
N ILE A 128 -0.45 -10.12 -3.48
CA ILE A 128 0.62 -9.13 -3.40
C ILE A 128 1.61 -9.38 -4.51
N SER A 129 1.92 -8.34 -5.29
CA SER A 129 3.09 -8.31 -6.18
C SER A 129 4.13 -7.34 -5.61
N THR A 130 5.40 -7.72 -5.65
CA THR A 130 6.50 -6.89 -5.14
C THR A 130 7.85 -7.36 -5.70
N THR A 131 8.93 -6.74 -5.23
CA THR A 131 10.29 -6.99 -5.69
C THR A 131 11.24 -7.12 -4.51
N LEU A 132 12.01 -8.21 -4.48
CA LEU A 132 13.21 -8.33 -3.65
C LEU A 132 14.40 -7.74 -4.43
N VAL A 133 14.99 -6.67 -3.89
CA VAL A 133 16.01 -5.87 -4.58
C VAL A 133 17.39 -6.04 -3.92
N PHE A 134 18.40 -6.29 -4.74
CA PHE A 134 19.83 -6.33 -4.35
C PHE A 134 20.53 -5.04 -4.77
N ASP A 135 20.31 -3.94 -4.04
CA ASP A 135 20.77 -2.59 -4.41
C ASP A 135 22.32 -2.40 -4.39
N ASN A 136 23.06 -3.46 -4.06
CA ASN A 136 24.50 -3.52 -4.27
C ASN A 136 24.88 -3.82 -5.73
N LEU A 137 24.01 -4.45 -6.51
CA LEU A 137 24.25 -4.78 -7.92
C LEU A 137 23.96 -3.59 -8.85
N ALA A 138 24.47 -3.63 -10.07
CA ALA A 138 24.21 -2.58 -11.05
C ALA A 138 22.73 -2.56 -11.45
N ALA A 139 22.21 -1.40 -11.84
CA ALA A 139 20.79 -1.26 -12.18
C ALA A 139 20.39 -2.17 -13.36
N ASP A 140 21.28 -2.36 -14.34
CA ASP A 140 21.13 -3.19 -15.53
C ASP A 140 21.52 -4.67 -15.33
N ASP A 141 21.82 -5.07 -14.09
CA ASP A 141 22.01 -6.48 -13.74
C ASP A 141 20.66 -7.12 -13.46
N GLU A 142 20.22 -8.04 -14.32
CA GLU A 142 18.94 -8.74 -14.17
C GLU A 142 18.80 -9.43 -12.80
N SER A 143 19.90 -9.90 -12.21
CA SER A 143 19.89 -10.57 -10.90
C SER A 143 19.66 -9.63 -9.71
N ARG A 144 19.67 -8.31 -9.96
CA ARG A 144 19.27 -7.27 -9.00
C ARG A 144 17.79 -7.32 -8.67
N TRP A 145 16.97 -7.80 -9.60
CA TRP A 145 15.53 -7.72 -9.57
C TRP A 145 14.94 -9.11 -9.40
N ASP A 146 14.30 -9.37 -8.26
CA ASP A 146 13.59 -10.61 -8.01
C ASP A 146 12.11 -10.29 -7.78
N ASN A 147 11.35 -10.30 -8.87
CA ASN A 147 9.93 -9.95 -8.88
C ASN A 147 9.07 -11.19 -8.64
N PHE A 148 8.06 -11.07 -7.78
CA PHE A 148 7.22 -12.21 -7.43
C PHE A 148 5.81 -11.80 -7.01
N VAL A 149 4.90 -12.78 -7.07
CA VAL A 149 3.55 -12.69 -6.52
C VAL A 149 3.36 -13.72 -5.41
N ILE A 150 2.62 -13.32 -4.37
CA ILE A 150 2.12 -14.21 -3.31
C ILE A 150 0.63 -13.99 -3.15
N SER A 151 -0.07 -14.96 -2.57
CA SER A 151 -1.49 -14.85 -2.33
C SER A 151 -1.92 -15.49 -1.03
N THR A 152 -3.09 -15.10 -0.53
CA THR A 152 -3.72 -15.75 0.62
C THR A 152 -5.24 -15.65 0.52
N ASP A 153 -5.92 -16.67 1.05
CA ASP A 153 -7.37 -16.63 1.26
C ASP A 153 -7.74 -16.02 2.62
N ASP A 154 -6.77 -15.83 3.54
CA ASP A 154 -6.98 -15.21 4.84
C ASP A 154 -5.74 -14.44 5.35
N PRO A 155 -5.73 -13.10 5.27
CA PRO A 155 -4.59 -12.28 5.70
C PRO A 155 -4.45 -12.17 7.23
N PHE A 156 -5.40 -12.69 8.02
CA PHE A 156 -5.29 -12.77 9.47
C PHE A 156 -4.52 -14.00 9.95
N GLU A 157 -4.42 -15.04 9.12
CA GLU A 157 -3.66 -16.24 9.44
C GLU A 157 -2.19 -16.06 9.00
N PRO A 158 -1.21 -15.99 9.93
CA PRO A 158 0.16 -15.59 9.59
C PRO A 158 0.86 -16.47 8.55
N ASP A 159 0.52 -17.76 8.49
CA ASP A 159 1.17 -18.75 7.63
C ASP A 159 0.36 -19.09 6.38
N SER A 160 -0.72 -18.35 6.10
CA SER A 160 -1.64 -18.63 4.98
C SER A 160 -1.12 -18.15 3.61
N TRP A 161 -0.12 -17.26 3.59
CA TRP A 161 0.47 -16.75 2.36
C TRP A 161 1.22 -17.85 1.62
N THR A 162 0.92 -18.02 0.33
CA THR A 162 1.56 -19.01 -0.54
C THR A 162 3.04 -18.73 -0.71
N ASP A 163 3.83 -19.75 -1.05
CA ASP A 163 5.20 -19.53 -1.51
C ASP A 163 5.20 -18.64 -2.76
N PRO A 164 6.26 -17.85 -3.01
CA PRO A 164 6.27 -16.89 -4.12
C PRO A 164 6.29 -17.56 -5.49
N VAL A 165 5.49 -17.02 -6.40
CA VAL A 165 5.58 -17.29 -7.83
C VAL A 165 6.38 -16.16 -8.46
N HIS A 166 7.63 -16.47 -8.83
CA HIS A 166 8.57 -15.51 -9.41
C HIS A 166 8.28 -15.30 -10.90
N PHE A 167 8.53 -14.08 -11.40
CA PHE A 167 8.40 -13.76 -12.82
C PHE A 167 9.52 -12.85 -13.30
N ASP A 168 9.87 -12.99 -14.58
CA ASP A 168 10.97 -12.25 -15.18
C ASP A 168 10.53 -10.82 -15.55
N PHE A 169 11.13 -9.84 -14.88
CA PHE A 169 10.99 -8.42 -15.16
C PHE A 169 12.23 -7.64 -14.72
N GLY A 170 12.82 -6.85 -15.62
CA GLY A 170 13.97 -5.99 -15.33
C GLY A 170 13.53 -4.67 -14.68
N GLY A 171 13.23 -4.70 -13.38
CA GLY A 171 12.69 -3.55 -12.69
C GLY A 171 12.02 -3.85 -11.36
N TYR A 172 11.22 -2.91 -10.88
CA TYR A 172 10.60 -2.93 -9.56
C TYR A 172 9.20 -2.29 -9.59
N ASP A 173 8.58 -2.11 -8.41
CA ASP A 173 7.24 -1.51 -8.23
C ASP A 173 6.15 -2.18 -9.09
N THR A 174 6.07 -3.50 -8.99
CA THR A 174 5.10 -4.27 -9.78
C THR A 174 3.69 -4.20 -9.19
N SER A 175 2.69 -4.06 -10.06
CA SER A 175 1.28 -3.92 -9.71
C SER A 175 0.39 -4.77 -10.60
N LEU A 176 -0.47 -5.58 -9.97
CA LEU A 176 -1.46 -6.40 -10.67
C LEU A 176 -2.73 -5.61 -11.00
N PHE A 177 -3.30 -5.92 -12.17
CA PHE A 177 -4.58 -5.38 -12.64
C PHE A 177 -5.38 -6.50 -13.34
N TRP A 178 -6.62 -6.71 -12.89
CA TRP A 178 -7.55 -7.64 -13.53
C TRP A 178 -8.48 -6.84 -14.43
N ASP A 179 -8.54 -7.24 -15.70
CA ASP A 179 -9.36 -6.57 -16.68
C ASP A 179 -10.63 -7.37 -17.01
N ASP A 180 -11.61 -6.68 -17.59
CA ASP A 180 -12.90 -7.24 -18.00
C ASP A 180 -12.77 -8.20 -19.21
N ASP A 181 -11.61 -8.22 -19.87
CA ASP A 181 -11.30 -9.17 -20.94
C ASP A 181 -10.93 -10.57 -20.43
N GLY A 182 -10.85 -10.73 -19.10
CA GLY A 182 -10.52 -11.98 -18.42
C GLY A 182 -9.03 -12.17 -18.14
N GLN A 183 -8.17 -11.27 -18.64
CA GLN A 183 -6.73 -11.33 -18.45
C GLN A 183 -6.30 -10.68 -17.14
N VAL A 184 -5.12 -11.07 -16.68
CA VAL A 184 -4.39 -10.40 -15.61
C VAL A 184 -3.19 -9.72 -16.23
N TYR A 185 -3.03 -8.44 -15.90
CA TYR A 185 -1.90 -7.64 -16.28
C TYR A 185 -1.01 -7.37 -15.09
N VAL A 186 0.29 -7.32 -15.33
CA VAL A 186 1.29 -6.77 -14.42
C VAL A 186 1.87 -5.53 -15.08
N THR A 187 1.92 -4.43 -14.33
CA THR A 187 2.64 -3.22 -14.71
C THR A 187 3.81 -3.03 -13.77
N GLY A 188 4.94 -2.50 -14.27
CA GLY A 188 6.16 -2.36 -13.47
C GLY A 188 7.06 -1.24 -13.98
N SER A 189 7.93 -0.76 -13.10
CA SER A 189 8.89 0.31 -13.37
C SER A 189 10.23 -0.26 -13.79
N HIS A 190 10.76 0.21 -14.91
CA HIS A 190 12.11 -0.16 -15.33
C HIS A 190 13.18 0.47 -14.43
N GLU A 191 14.41 -0.06 -14.46
CA GLU A 191 15.55 0.27 -13.58
C GLU A 191 15.94 1.76 -13.43
N TYR A 192 15.17 2.57 -12.70
CA TYR A 192 15.44 4.00 -12.46
C TYR A 192 15.67 4.81 -13.77
N LYS A 193 15.00 4.42 -14.85
CA LYS A 193 15.12 5.03 -16.18
C LYS A 193 13.80 5.67 -16.61
N VAL A 194 13.90 6.80 -17.30
CA VAL A 194 12.72 7.45 -17.94
C VAL A 194 12.27 6.68 -19.19
N TRP A 195 13.17 5.91 -19.82
CA TRP A 195 12.86 5.05 -20.96
C TRP A 195 13.62 3.71 -20.83
N PRO A 196 12.98 2.53 -21.05
CA PRO A 196 11.61 2.35 -21.56
C PRO A 196 10.48 2.69 -20.57
N GLY A 197 10.82 3.18 -19.36
CA GLY A 197 9.86 3.76 -18.43
C GLY A 197 9.00 2.69 -17.77
N ILE A 198 7.67 2.85 -17.86
CA ILE A 198 6.70 1.91 -17.30
C ILE A 198 6.34 0.88 -18.36
N GLN A 199 6.37 -0.39 -17.96
CA GLN A 199 6.07 -1.50 -18.84
C GLN A 199 4.84 -2.26 -18.36
N THR A 200 4.09 -2.86 -19.27
CA THR A 200 2.90 -3.67 -18.95
C THR A 200 2.87 -4.93 -19.79
N ALA A 201 2.54 -6.06 -19.18
CA ALA A 201 2.38 -7.36 -19.83
C ALA A 201 1.21 -8.13 -19.20
N THR A 202 0.71 -9.14 -19.92
CA THR A 202 -0.14 -10.16 -19.27
C THR A 202 0.71 -11.08 -18.40
N ILE A 203 0.13 -11.68 -17.36
CA ILE A 203 0.82 -12.61 -16.47
C ILE A 203 -0.06 -13.81 -16.10
N ASN A 204 0.54 -15.00 -16.06
CA ASN A 204 -0.04 -16.17 -15.44
C ASN A 204 0.43 -16.25 -13.98
N LEU A 205 -0.50 -16.07 -13.02
CA LEU A 205 -0.17 -16.00 -11.58
C LEU A 205 0.21 -17.36 -10.96
N GLU A 206 0.00 -18.47 -11.65
CA GLU A 206 0.40 -19.81 -11.16
C GLU A 206 1.84 -20.15 -11.56
N THR A 207 2.29 -19.64 -12.71
CA THR A 207 3.59 -20.01 -13.31
C THR A 207 4.59 -18.86 -13.35
N GLY A 208 4.13 -17.61 -13.27
CA GLY A 208 4.94 -16.43 -13.45
C GLY A 208 5.22 -16.09 -14.92
N GLU A 209 4.74 -16.88 -15.89
CA GLU A 209 4.94 -16.60 -17.31
C GLU A 209 4.24 -15.29 -17.72
N THR A 210 5.00 -14.41 -18.38
CA THR A 210 4.50 -13.13 -18.88
C THR A 210 4.32 -13.15 -20.39
N GLY A 211 3.37 -12.34 -20.87
CA GLY A 211 3.27 -11.97 -22.28
C GLY A 211 4.36 -10.98 -22.70
N PRO A 212 4.32 -10.49 -23.95
CA PRO A 212 5.23 -9.42 -24.38
C PRO A 212 5.00 -8.14 -23.56
N TRP A 213 6.11 -7.50 -23.17
CA TRP A 213 6.10 -6.23 -22.45
C TRP A 213 5.94 -5.05 -23.40
N GLU A 214 4.92 -4.23 -23.16
CA GLU A 214 4.65 -2.98 -23.87
C GLU A 214 4.98 -1.78 -22.99
N ASN A 215 5.27 -0.62 -23.59
CA ASN A 215 5.66 0.61 -22.87
C ASN A 215 4.56 1.69 -22.98
N PRO A 216 3.47 1.60 -22.19
CA PRO A 216 2.29 2.45 -22.37
C PRO A 216 2.54 3.94 -22.12
N TRP A 217 3.42 4.28 -21.16
CA TRP A 217 3.68 5.67 -20.78
C TRP A 217 5.02 5.85 -20.05
N ASN A 218 5.75 6.93 -20.38
CA ASN A 218 7.05 7.27 -19.76
C ASN A 218 6.93 8.31 -18.63
N GLY A 219 5.71 8.57 -18.15
CA GLY A 219 5.44 9.63 -17.17
C GLY A 219 5.28 11.03 -17.77
N ALA A 220 5.13 12.02 -16.89
CA ALA A 220 4.87 13.41 -17.25
C ALA A 220 6.17 14.23 -17.43
N GLY A 221 7.33 13.57 -17.40
CA GLY A 221 8.65 14.17 -17.59
C GLY A 221 9.43 14.36 -16.30
N GLY A 222 8.98 13.77 -15.19
CA GLY A 222 9.73 13.73 -13.94
C GLY A 222 10.87 12.71 -13.97
N LEU A 223 11.77 12.80 -12.99
CA LEU A 223 12.81 11.80 -12.78
C LEU A 223 12.17 10.49 -12.27
N ALA A 224 12.72 9.33 -12.68
CA ALA A 224 12.36 8.01 -12.19
C ALA A 224 10.83 7.77 -12.09
N PRO A 225 10.11 7.68 -13.23
CA PRO A 225 8.73 7.22 -13.24
C PRO A 225 8.63 5.83 -12.60
N GLU A 226 7.94 5.75 -11.47
CA GLU A 226 7.85 4.56 -10.63
C GLU A 226 6.44 4.34 -10.07
N GLY A 227 6.23 3.34 -9.19
CA GLY A 227 4.94 3.06 -8.55
C GLY A 227 3.71 2.98 -9.47
N PRO A 228 3.72 2.23 -10.59
CA PRO A 228 2.62 2.19 -11.53
C PRO A 228 1.40 1.45 -10.98
N HIS A 229 0.24 2.08 -11.02
CA HIS A 229 -1.05 1.44 -10.77
C HIS A 229 -2.04 1.69 -11.89
N LEU A 230 -2.66 0.62 -12.38
CA LEU A 230 -3.73 0.66 -13.38
C LEU A 230 -5.10 0.64 -12.70
N TYR A 231 -5.99 1.50 -13.20
CA TYR A 231 -7.40 1.52 -12.85
C TYR A 231 -8.24 1.59 -14.11
N LYS A 232 -9.43 0.98 -14.09
CA LYS A 232 -10.39 1.11 -15.18
C LYS A 232 -11.65 1.82 -14.70
N LYS A 233 -12.03 2.88 -15.40
CA LYS A 233 -13.20 3.69 -15.07
C LYS A 233 -13.71 4.41 -16.31
N ASP A 234 -15.02 4.40 -16.53
CA ASP A 234 -15.69 5.13 -17.62
C ASP A 234 -15.07 4.88 -19.01
N ASP A 235 -14.78 3.60 -19.33
CA ASP A 235 -14.17 3.15 -20.59
C ASP A 235 -12.75 3.71 -20.85
N TYR A 236 -12.04 4.09 -19.78
CA TYR A 236 -10.63 4.45 -19.80
C TYR A 236 -9.83 3.56 -18.85
N TYR A 237 -8.63 3.21 -19.27
CA TYR A 237 -7.54 2.81 -18.42
C TYR A 237 -6.83 4.08 -17.93
N TYR A 238 -6.63 4.17 -16.63
CA TYR A 238 -5.90 5.22 -15.98
C TYR A 238 -4.63 4.62 -15.40
N LEU A 239 -3.48 5.22 -15.72
CA LEU A 239 -2.18 4.81 -15.22
C LEU A 239 -1.67 5.91 -14.29
N MET A 240 -1.48 5.54 -13.02
CA MET A 240 -0.91 6.40 -11.98
C MET A 240 0.54 6.03 -11.76
N LEU A 241 1.41 7.03 -11.68
CA LEU A 241 2.83 6.88 -11.37
C LEU A 241 3.23 7.77 -10.19
N ALA A 242 4.31 7.39 -9.53
CA ALA A 242 5.17 8.30 -8.81
C ALA A 242 6.27 8.84 -9.73
N GLU A 243 6.67 10.09 -9.52
CA GLU A 243 7.79 10.72 -10.25
C GLU A 243 8.55 11.67 -9.31
N GLY A 244 9.76 12.09 -9.72
CA GLY A 244 10.62 13.01 -8.98
C GLY A 244 11.54 12.34 -7.96
N GLY A 245 11.52 11.00 -7.90
CA GLY A 245 12.13 10.19 -6.85
C GLY A 245 11.41 10.36 -5.50
N THR A 246 11.87 9.66 -4.47
CA THR A 246 11.20 9.62 -3.15
C THR A 246 11.63 10.74 -2.18
N GLY A 247 12.10 11.88 -2.72
CA GLY A 247 12.66 13.01 -1.97
C GLY A 247 11.82 14.29 -2.07
N GLU A 248 12.46 15.47 -2.00
CA GLU A 248 11.76 16.77 -2.05
C GLU A 248 10.89 16.98 -3.31
N GLY A 249 11.30 16.39 -4.44
CA GLY A 249 10.62 16.48 -5.71
C GLY A 249 9.48 15.48 -5.91
N HIS A 250 9.21 14.62 -4.91
CA HIS A 250 8.26 13.51 -5.05
C HIS A 250 6.86 14.01 -5.39
N MET A 251 6.22 13.32 -6.32
CA MET A 251 4.90 13.65 -6.81
C MET A 251 4.19 12.41 -7.35
N VAL A 252 2.87 12.52 -7.50
CA VAL A 252 2.01 11.58 -8.21
C VAL A 252 1.57 12.21 -9.51
N THR A 253 1.70 11.47 -10.60
CA THR A 253 1.20 11.86 -11.91
C THR A 253 0.25 10.80 -12.45
N MET A 254 -0.64 11.20 -13.34
CA MET A 254 -1.58 10.28 -13.98
C MET A 254 -1.75 10.58 -15.46
N ALA A 255 -2.09 9.54 -16.20
CA ALA A 255 -2.53 9.62 -17.57
C ALA A 255 -3.70 8.65 -17.81
N ARG A 256 -4.38 8.77 -18.94
CA ARG A 256 -5.43 7.83 -19.34
C ARG A 256 -5.36 7.44 -20.80
N SER A 257 -5.86 6.26 -21.14
CA SER A 257 -6.06 5.81 -22.51
C SER A 257 -7.32 4.95 -22.61
N ARG A 258 -7.80 4.74 -23.84
CA ARG A 258 -8.87 3.75 -24.12
C ARG A 258 -8.31 2.38 -24.45
N ASP A 259 -7.00 2.28 -24.60
CA ASP A 259 -6.25 1.05 -24.83
C ASP A 259 -5.23 0.90 -23.69
N ILE A 260 -5.16 -0.26 -23.06
CA ILE A 260 -4.24 -0.53 -21.95
C ILE A 260 -2.76 -0.36 -22.36
N ASN A 261 -2.45 -0.51 -23.66
CA ASN A 261 -1.12 -0.29 -24.21
C ASN A 261 -0.90 1.15 -24.69
N GLY A 262 -1.90 2.02 -24.53
CA GLY A 262 -1.82 3.43 -24.89
C GLY A 262 -2.14 3.74 -26.36
N PRO A 263 -1.74 4.94 -26.84
CA PRO A 263 -0.98 5.94 -26.12
C PRO A 263 -1.80 6.54 -24.97
N TYR A 264 -1.11 6.88 -23.87
CA TYR A 264 -1.70 7.53 -22.71
C TYR A 264 -1.64 9.07 -22.85
N GLU A 265 -2.77 9.74 -22.59
CA GLU A 265 -2.89 11.19 -22.51
C GLU A 265 -2.68 11.63 -21.04
N PRO A 266 -1.64 12.43 -20.73
CA PRO A 266 -1.39 12.93 -19.38
C PRO A 266 -2.54 13.79 -18.85
N ALA A 267 -2.81 13.72 -17.55
CA ALA A 267 -3.74 14.63 -16.91
C ALA A 267 -3.26 16.09 -17.08
N PRO A 268 -4.15 17.02 -17.48
CA PRO A 268 -3.78 18.41 -17.78
C PRO A 268 -3.28 19.18 -16.56
N HIS A 269 -3.54 18.68 -15.35
CA HIS A 269 -3.14 19.25 -14.07
C HIS A 269 -2.10 18.42 -13.33
N ASN A 270 -1.31 17.60 -14.04
CA ASN A 270 -0.16 16.94 -13.42
C ASN A 270 0.84 17.98 -12.83
N PRO A 271 1.49 17.67 -11.68
CA PRO A 271 1.24 16.51 -10.83
C PRO A 271 -0.10 16.59 -10.09
N VAL A 272 -0.79 15.45 -9.97
CA VAL A 272 -2.09 15.41 -9.32
C VAL A 272 -2.00 15.43 -7.80
N LEU A 273 -0.87 15.01 -7.23
CA LEU A 273 -0.55 15.15 -5.81
C LEU A 273 0.94 15.45 -5.66
N SER A 274 1.28 16.52 -4.95
CA SER A 274 2.65 16.80 -4.50
C SER A 274 2.62 17.86 -3.40
N ASN A 275 3.61 17.82 -2.51
CA ASN A 275 3.92 18.91 -1.60
C ASN A 275 5.28 19.58 -1.91
N ALA A 276 5.92 19.22 -3.03
CA ALA A 276 7.16 19.83 -3.48
C ALA A 276 7.01 21.36 -3.62
N ASN A 277 8.07 22.11 -3.27
CA ASN A 277 8.10 23.57 -3.28
C ASN A 277 7.01 24.24 -2.41
N THR A 278 6.55 23.58 -1.34
CA THR A 278 5.61 24.15 -0.36
C THR A 278 6.22 24.23 1.05
N THR A 279 5.59 24.97 1.95
CA THR A 279 5.95 25.02 3.37
C THR A 279 5.19 24.00 4.24
N ALA A 280 4.56 23.00 3.60
CA ALA A 280 3.75 22.02 4.31
C ALA A 280 4.59 21.20 5.30
N PHE A 281 3.94 20.73 6.37
CA PHE A 281 4.60 19.88 7.37
C PHE A 281 4.99 18.51 6.81
N PHE A 282 4.10 17.93 6.00
CA PHE A 282 4.31 16.71 5.25
C PHE A 282 5.02 17.03 3.93
N GLN A 283 6.12 16.36 3.65
CA GLN A 283 6.98 16.54 2.48
C GLN A 283 7.22 15.17 1.81
N ALA A 284 7.89 15.18 0.65
CA ALA A 284 8.12 13.97 -0.14
C ALA A 284 6.84 13.16 -0.43
N VAL A 285 5.71 13.85 -0.61
CA VAL A 285 4.40 13.23 -0.81
C VAL A 285 4.29 12.67 -2.22
N GLY A 286 4.17 11.35 -2.34
CA GLY A 286 4.07 10.64 -3.61
C GLY A 286 3.81 9.15 -3.40
N HIS A 287 4.02 8.32 -4.43
CA HIS A 287 3.80 6.87 -4.40
C HIS A 287 2.43 6.51 -3.80
N ALA A 288 1.38 6.88 -4.53
CA ALA A 288 0.01 6.79 -4.05
C ALA A 288 -0.73 5.59 -4.64
N ASP A 289 -1.74 5.09 -3.92
CA ASP A 289 -2.68 4.05 -4.38
C ASP A 289 -4.12 4.50 -4.10
N LEU A 290 -5.05 4.22 -5.02
CA LEU A 290 -6.44 4.66 -4.96
C LEU A 290 -7.37 3.52 -4.55
N PHE A 291 -8.34 3.86 -3.73
CA PHE A 291 -9.42 2.96 -3.36
C PHE A 291 -10.69 3.74 -3.05
N GLN A 292 -11.83 3.05 -3.06
CA GLN A 292 -13.11 3.62 -2.63
C GLN A 292 -13.35 3.31 -1.17
N ASN A 293 -14.04 4.22 -0.47
CA ASN A 293 -14.60 3.91 0.84
C ASN A 293 -15.93 3.13 0.72
N VAL A 294 -16.50 2.76 1.87
CA VAL A 294 -17.80 2.07 1.98
C VAL A 294 -18.97 2.78 1.29
N HIS A 295 -18.85 4.08 1.02
CA HIS A 295 -19.87 4.88 0.33
C HIS A 295 -19.55 5.11 -1.16
N GLY A 296 -18.48 4.51 -1.68
CA GLY A 296 -18.05 4.68 -3.08
C GLY A 296 -17.25 5.95 -3.36
N SER A 297 -16.98 6.78 -2.35
CA SER A 297 -16.13 7.97 -2.49
C SER A 297 -14.67 7.57 -2.63
N TRP A 298 -13.94 8.25 -3.51
CA TRP A 298 -12.53 7.96 -3.77
C TRP A 298 -11.60 8.55 -2.71
N TRP A 299 -10.62 7.76 -2.33
CA TRP A 299 -9.52 8.12 -1.43
C TRP A 299 -8.21 7.63 -2.02
N ALA A 300 -7.12 8.23 -1.57
CA ALA A 300 -5.77 7.76 -1.86
C ALA A 300 -4.96 7.69 -0.57
N VAL A 301 -4.13 6.67 -0.46
CA VAL A 301 -2.95 6.71 0.40
C VAL A 301 -1.75 7.21 -0.38
N ALA A 302 -0.76 7.77 0.31
CA ALA A 302 0.53 8.15 -0.25
C ALA A 302 1.59 8.04 0.84
N LEU A 303 2.85 7.86 0.47
CA LEU A 303 3.94 8.02 1.43
C LEU A 303 4.24 9.50 1.64
N SER A 304 4.87 9.81 2.78
CA SER A 304 5.28 11.17 3.15
C SER A 304 6.36 11.12 4.22
N THR A 305 7.18 12.17 4.30
CA THR A 305 8.01 12.43 5.47
C THR A 305 7.41 13.60 6.27
N ARG A 306 7.47 13.52 7.60
CA ARG A 306 7.37 14.74 8.42
C ARG A 306 8.70 15.45 8.32
N SER A 307 8.84 16.47 7.48
CA SER A 307 10.10 17.23 7.35
C SER A 307 9.95 18.75 7.53
N GLY A 308 8.72 19.27 7.39
CA GLY A 308 8.47 20.70 7.45
C GLY A 308 9.14 21.51 6.32
N PRO A 309 9.03 22.84 6.37
CA PRO A 309 9.58 23.74 5.35
C PRO A 309 11.11 23.71 5.25
N ASP A 310 11.80 23.32 6.33
CA ASP A 310 13.27 23.27 6.39
C ASP A 310 13.84 21.95 5.85
N PHE A 311 12.96 21.03 5.40
CA PHE A 311 13.29 19.65 5.01
C PHE A 311 14.24 18.95 5.99
N LYS A 312 14.01 19.13 7.29
CA LYS A 312 14.81 18.45 8.32
C LYS A 312 14.36 17.00 8.38
N ASN A 313 15.30 16.06 8.34
CA ASN A 313 15.00 14.64 8.45
C ASN A 313 14.55 14.31 9.88
N TYR A 314 13.26 14.05 10.09
CA TYR A 314 12.77 13.49 11.35
C TYR A 314 12.96 11.96 11.32
N PRO A 315 13.28 11.33 12.46
CA PRO A 315 13.81 9.95 12.52
C PRO A 315 12.81 8.84 12.13
N MET A 316 11.64 9.20 11.62
CA MET A 316 10.51 8.30 11.42
C MET A 316 10.55 7.59 10.05
N GLY A 317 11.38 8.07 9.12
CA GLY A 317 11.39 7.60 7.75
C GLY A 317 10.17 8.07 6.95
N ARG A 318 9.79 7.29 5.94
CA ARG A 318 8.59 7.49 5.12
C ARG A 318 7.40 6.83 5.82
N GLU A 319 6.33 7.59 6.00
CA GLU A 319 5.09 7.25 6.73
C GLU A 319 3.90 7.30 5.76
N THR A 320 2.76 6.68 6.11
CA THR A 320 1.56 6.69 5.24
C THR A 320 0.59 7.82 5.60
N VAL A 321 0.20 8.63 4.61
CA VAL A 321 -0.83 9.68 4.72
C VAL A 321 -2.05 9.34 3.86
N LEU A 322 -3.21 9.90 4.23
CA LEU A 322 -4.49 9.70 3.56
C LEU A 322 -4.99 11.01 2.93
N THR A 323 -5.57 10.93 1.74
CA THR A 323 -6.17 12.08 1.07
C THR A 323 -7.47 11.76 0.33
N PRO A 324 -8.52 12.60 0.43
CA PRO A 324 -9.71 12.43 -0.39
C PRO A 324 -9.42 12.79 -1.85
N VAL A 325 -10.09 12.08 -2.75
CA VAL A 325 -9.98 12.27 -4.20
C VAL A 325 -11.37 12.48 -4.78
N GLN A 326 -11.52 13.50 -5.60
CA GLN A 326 -12.72 13.70 -6.41
C GLN A 326 -12.47 13.10 -7.79
N TRP A 327 -13.33 12.19 -8.24
CA TRP A 327 -13.19 11.54 -9.53
C TRP A 327 -14.54 11.37 -10.24
N GLU A 328 -15.02 12.49 -10.76
CA GLU A 328 -16.28 12.55 -11.49
C GLU A 328 -16.24 11.74 -12.79
N LYS A 329 -17.42 11.40 -13.29
CA LYS A 329 -17.58 10.59 -14.50
C LYS A 329 -16.91 11.23 -15.71
N GLY A 330 -16.01 10.50 -16.36
CA GLY A 330 -15.30 10.97 -17.58
C GLY A 330 -14.25 12.05 -17.35
N GLU A 331 -14.00 12.48 -16.10
CA GLU A 331 -13.01 13.49 -15.75
C GLU A 331 -11.67 12.87 -15.29
N HIS A 332 -10.66 13.72 -15.16
CA HIS A 332 -9.45 13.39 -14.43
C HIS A 332 -9.67 13.65 -12.93
N GLN A 333 -9.12 12.77 -12.12
CA GLN A 333 -9.17 12.83 -10.67
C GLN A 333 -8.48 14.08 -10.10
N ARG A 334 -9.03 14.64 -9.03
CA ARG A 334 -8.50 15.80 -8.30
C ARG A 334 -8.22 15.38 -6.87
N PHE A 335 -6.94 15.33 -6.50
CA PHE A 335 -6.53 15.09 -5.12
C PHE A 335 -6.54 16.40 -4.34
N GLN A 336 -6.74 16.30 -3.04
CA GLN A 336 -6.46 17.41 -2.13
C GLN A 336 -5.05 17.26 -1.52
N SER A 337 -4.28 18.34 -1.38
CA SER A 337 -2.90 18.25 -0.83
C SER A 337 -2.84 17.76 0.62
N ALA A 338 -1.82 16.96 0.97
CA ALA A 338 -1.54 16.47 2.34
C ALA A 338 -1.29 17.60 3.35
N LYS A 339 -2.05 17.62 4.45
CA LYS A 339 -2.01 18.65 5.51
C LYS A 339 -2.33 18.05 6.87
N GLN A 340 -1.75 18.62 7.93
CA GLN A 340 -2.03 18.22 9.31
C GLN A 340 -3.49 18.52 9.72
N GLY A 341 -4.14 17.58 10.40
CA GLY A 341 -5.45 17.77 11.04
C GLY A 341 -6.60 18.03 10.07
N ARG A 342 -6.79 17.17 9.06
CA ARG A 342 -7.83 17.37 8.04
C ARG A 342 -9.23 17.14 8.58
N ARG A 343 -10.15 17.95 8.08
CA ARG A 343 -11.59 17.69 8.12
C ARG A 343 -12.00 17.11 6.77
N ALA A 344 -12.61 15.94 6.78
CA ALA A 344 -13.25 15.35 5.60
C ALA A 344 -14.67 14.90 6.01
N PRO A 345 -15.56 14.57 5.07
CA PRO A 345 -16.79 13.85 5.41
C PRO A 345 -16.42 12.62 6.24
N ALA A 346 -17.25 12.23 7.21
CA ALA A 346 -16.94 11.06 8.01
C ALA A 346 -16.68 9.85 7.13
N VAL A 347 -15.53 9.21 7.37
CA VAL A 347 -15.47 7.77 7.22
C VAL A 347 -16.18 7.27 8.47
N GLU A 348 -17.44 6.84 8.35
CA GLU A 348 -18.12 6.25 9.50
C GLU A 348 -17.30 5.06 10.00
N ALA A 349 -17.17 4.96 11.32
CA ALA A 349 -16.51 3.81 11.91
C ALA A 349 -17.39 2.58 11.71
N GLY A 350 -16.96 1.64 10.87
CA GLY A 350 -17.56 0.32 10.88
C GLY A 350 -17.51 -0.21 12.31
N THR A 351 -18.66 -0.62 12.86
CA THR A 351 -18.80 -1.05 14.26
C THR A 351 -18.27 -2.47 14.52
N GLY A 352 -17.66 -3.09 13.50
CA GLY A 352 -17.10 -4.44 13.54
C GLY A 352 -15.74 -4.49 14.24
N HIS A 353 -15.54 -5.53 15.07
CA HIS A 353 -14.26 -5.80 15.69
C HIS A 353 -13.29 -6.40 14.67
N ILE A 354 -12.10 -5.80 14.50
CA ILE A 354 -11.01 -6.43 13.76
C ILE A 354 -10.42 -7.52 14.66
N PRO A 355 -10.47 -8.81 14.28
CA PRO A 355 -9.96 -9.92 15.08
C PRO A 355 -8.57 -9.63 15.65
N SER A 356 -8.32 -9.98 16.92
CA SER A 356 -6.98 -9.93 17.50
C SER A 356 -6.23 -11.22 17.23
N ASN A 357 -5.01 -11.08 16.69
CA ASN A 357 -4.08 -12.19 16.54
C ASN A 357 -3.37 -12.57 17.86
N GLU A 358 -3.95 -12.16 19.00
CA GLU A 358 -3.37 -12.34 20.35
C GLU A 358 -3.14 -13.81 20.74
N LYS A 359 -3.66 -14.78 19.97
CA LYS A 359 -3.50 -16.21 20.22
C LYS A 359 -2.47 -16.94 19.37
N LYS A 360 -1.80 -16.28 18.41
CA LYS A 360 -0.84 -16.97 17.51
C LYS A 360 0.45 -16.20 17.23
N SER A 361 0.79 -15.16 18.00
CA SER A 361 2.18 -14.71 18.03
C SER A 361 3.01 -15.76 18.78
N HIS A 362 3.46 -16.80 18.08
CA HIS A 362 4.79 -17.30 18.40
C HIS A 362 5.71 -16.13 18.07
N SER A 363 6.00 -15.29 19.06
CA SER A 363 7.22 -14.51 19.01
C SER A 363 8.30 -15.52 18.67
N PRO A 364 9.00 -15.42 17.52
CA PRO A 364 10.21 -16.20 17.37
C PRO A 364 11.06 -15.90 18.61
N ASP A 365 11.59 -16.92 19.25
CA ASP A 365 12.41 -16.75 20.44
C ASP A 365 13.70 -16.03 19.99
N ILE A 366 13.67 -14.69 20.01
CA ILE A 366 14.76 -13.80 19.57
C ILE A 366 16.02 -14.04 20.41
N THR A 367 15.92 -14.77 21.53
CA THR A 367 17.07 -15.22 22.31
C THR A 367 18.06 -16.11 21.55
N SER A 368 17.68 -16.65 20.39
CA SER A 368 18.54 -17.54 19.58
C SER A 368 19.19 -16.89 18.35
N CYS A 369 18.86 -15.65 18.00
CA CYS A 369 19.54 -14.93 16.93
C CYS A 369 20.93 -14.47 17.37
N LYS A 370 21.92 -15.36 17.23
CA LYS A 370 23.34 -15.00 17.34
C LYS A 370 23.73 -14.20 16.10
N VAL A 371 23.57 -12.89 16.15
CA VAL A 371 24.24 -11.99 15.21
C VAL A 371 25.74 -12.17 15.43
N SER A 372 26.43 -12.77 14.47
CA SER A 372 27.88 -12.94 14.51
C SER A 372 28.48 -11.68 13.89
N ILE A 373 28.83 -10.70 14.72
CA ILE A 373 29.65 -9.58 14.25
C ILE A 373 31.09 -10.07 14.28
N SER A 374 31.66 -10.36 13.11
CA SER A 374 33.10 -10.58 13.00
C SER A 374 33.79 -9.24 12.81
N ASP A 375 34.34 -8.68 13.88
CA ASP A 375 35.32 -7.60 13.75
C ASP A 375 36.63 -8.19 13.21
N HIS A 376 37.13 -7.55 12.16
CA HIS A 376 38.36 -7.91 11.47
C HIS A 376 39.59 -7.38 12.23
N ASP A 377 39.63 -7.52 13.55
CA ASP A 377 40.83 -7.27 14.35
C ASP A 377 40.82 -8.18 15.58
N GLY A 378 41.87 -8.99 15.72
CA GLY A 378 41.98 -10.04 16.73
C GLY A 378 41.95 -9.50 18.16
N GLY A 379 40.79 -9.57 18.80
CA GLY A 379 40.56 -9.26 20.22
C GLY A 379 39.52 -10.20 20.83
N SER A 380 39.83 -10.74 22.01
CA SER A 380 39.08 -11.79 22.72
C SER A 380 37.61 -11.43 23.04
N LEU A 381 36.72 -12.43 22.86
CA LEU A 381 35.30 -12.40 23.20
C LEU A 381 35.04 -12.19 24.70
N THR A 382 34.16 -11.24 25.02
CA THR A 382 33.44 -11.21 26.31
C THR A 382 31.94 -11.20 25.98
N THR A 383 31.21 -12.21 26.45
CA THR A 383 29.78 -12.39 26.24
C THR A 383 28.98 -11.33 27.01
N ALA A 384 28.23 -10.48 26.32
CA ALA A 384 27.33 -9.52 26.93
C ALA A 384 25.97 -10.18 27.24
N SER A 385 25.77 -10.64 28.47
CA SER A 385 24.45 -11.04 28.99
C SER A 385 24.01 -10.21 30.21
N SER A 386 24.53 -8.99 30.41
CA SER A 386 24.29 -8.23 31.66
C SER A 386 23.92 -6.75 31.48
N LEU A 387 23.34 -6.35 30.34
CA LEU A 387 23.00 -4.93 30.10
C LEU A 387 21.50 -4.60 30.05
N PHE A 388 20.61 -5.51 30.45
CA PHE A 388 19.16 -5.26 30.45
C PHE A 388 18.46 -5.22 31.83
N GLU A 389 19.18 -5.36 32.95
CA GLU A 389 18.58 -5.31 34.30
C GLU A 389 18.84 -4.01 35.09
N SER A 390 19.56 -3.02 34.57
CA SER A 390 19.89 -1.80 35.34
C SER A 390 19.07 -0.54 35.02
N ALA A 391 17.99 -0.64 34.23
CA ALA A 391 17.16 0.52 33.85
C ALA A 391 15.72 0.48 34.41
N ALA A 392 15.44 -0.44 35.34
CA ALA A 392 14.15 -0.53 36.02
C ALA A 392 14.37 -0.68 37.53
N GLY A 393 14.64 0.43 38.21
CA GLY A 393 14.59 0.46 39.68
C GLY A 393 15.50 1.50 40.33
N SER A 394 15.02 2.73 40.47
CA SER A 394 15.17 3.49 41.72
C SER A 394 14.39 4.79 41.63
N ASP A 395 13.47 4.91 42.56
CA ASP A 395 12.58 6.02 42.83
C ASP A 395 13.24 7.01 43.83
N PHE A 396 12.68 8.23 43.90
CA PHE A 396 12.90 9.31 44.89
C PHE A 396 14.19 10.16 44.90
N GLY A 397 13.95 11.49 44.98
CA GLY A 397 14.65 12.35 45.94
C GLY A 397 15.22 13.65 45.37
N GLY A 398 14.49 14.75 45.52
CA GLY A 398 15.02 16.09 45.26
C GLY A 398 16.09 16.51 46.28
N LEU A 399 16.84 17.55 45.91
CA LEU A 399 17.37 18.61 46.78
C LEU A 399 17.96 19.68 45.88
N GLY A 400 17.56 20.93 46.11
CA GLY A 400 18.14 22.09 45.45
C GLY A 400 19.39 22.59 46.16
N SER A 401 20.15 23.39 45.41
CA SER A 401 20.77 24.66 45.82
C SER A 401 21.19 25.40 44.57
#